data_AF-A0A962WMM2-F1
#
_entry.id   AF-A0A962WMM2-F1
#
_cell.length_a   1.000
_cell.length_b   1.000
_cell.length_c   1.000
_cell.angle_alpha   90.00
_cell.angle_beta   90.00
_cell.angle_gamma   90.00
#
_symmetry.space_group_name_H-M   'P 1'
#
loop_
_entity.id
_entity.type
_entity.pdbx_description
1 polymer ?
#
loop_
_entity_poly.entity_id
_entity_poly.type
_entity_poly.pdbx_seq_one_letter_code
_entity_poly.pdbx_strand_id
1 'polypeptide(L)'
;MKTCTAAQGFGYVELLTAIVVLAVCLAPALEALGQGGRLAALAGDEMAARLRLGSCMEETLARPYSTLAAHVTAPGVAGGLSDAPDAAPRCLVYVQAWDGDDADADGDGSTGADPDLLAVRVAIDATPLATSSLVAP
;
A
#
# COMPACT_ATOMS: atom_id res chain seq x y z
N MET A 1 6.25 -31.59 -65.75
CA MET A 1 5.16 -31.39 -64.77
C MET A 1 5.70 -31.72 -63.39
N LYS A 2 5.57 -30.79 -62.44
CA LYS A 2 6.09 -30.91 -61.07
C LYS A 2 5.29 -31.96 -60.30
N THR A 3 5.96 -32.90 -59.66
CA THR A 3 5.35 -33.86 -58.75
C THR A 3 5.01 -33.17 -57.42
N CYS A 4 3.71 -33.05 -57.14
CA CYS A 4 3.20 -32.81 -55.79
C CYS A 4 3.09 -34.14 -55.07
N THR A 5 3.94 -34.37 -54.07
CA THR A 5 3.73 -35.42 -53.06
C THR A 5 3.27 -34.74 -51.78
N ALA A 6 1.99 -34.91 -51.46
CA ALA A 6 1.37 -34.40 -50.24
C ALA A 6 1.95 -35.15 -49.03
N ALA A 7 2.54 -34.41 -48.08
CA ALA A 7 3.00 -34.94 -46.80
C ALA A 7 1.79 -35.27 -45.90
N GLN A 8 1.19 -36.45 -46.08
CA GLN A 8 0.02 -36.89 -45.30
C GLN A 8 0.33 -37.88 -44.16
N GLY A 9 1.61 -38.19 -43.91
CA GLY A 9 2.02 -39.16 -42.87
C GLY A 9 2.51 -38.57 -41.54
N PHE A 10 2.77 -37.26 -41.47
CA PHE A 10 3.39 -36.63 -40.29
C PHE A 10 2.39 -36.19 -39.21
N GLY A 11 1.10 -36.02 -39.54
CA GLY A 11 0.12 -35.43 -38.61
C GLY A 11 -0.12 -36.22 -37.33
N TYR A 12 -0.04 -37.57 -37.38
CA TYR A 12 -0.21 -38.40 -36.18
C TYR A 12 0.99 -38.28 -35.23
N VAL A 13 2.21 -38.31 -35.78
CA VAL A 13 3.44 -38.13 -35.00
C VAL A 13 3.50 -36.72 -34.42
N GLU A 14 3.12 -35.71 -35.20
CA GLU A 14 3.04 -34.32 -34.77
C GLU A 14 2.06 -34.15 -33.60
N LEU A 15 0.85 -34.73 -33.70
CA LEU A 15 -0.14 -34.72 -32.61
C LEU A 15 0.41 -35.39 -31.34
N LEU A 16 1.04 -36.56 -31.46
CA LEU A 16 1.65 -37.24 -30.31
C LEU A 16 2.75 -36.41 -29.68
N THR A 17 3.63 -35.81 -30.49
CA THR A 17 4.69 -34.93 -29.97
C THR A 17 4.11 -33.68 -29.29
N ALA A 18 3.05 -33.08 -29.84
CA ALA A 18 2.37 -31.93 -29.24
C ALA A 18 1.75 -32.28 -27.89
N ILE A 19 1.12 -33.45 -27.76
CA ILE A 19 0.55 -33.94 -26.50
C ILE A 19 1.66 -34.17 -25.46
N VAL A 20 2.77 -34.79 -25.85
CA VAL A 20 3.91 -35.03 -24.94
C VAL A 20 4.49 -33.69 -24.46
N VAL A 21 4.69 -32.74 -25.36
CA VAL A 21 5.17 -31.39 -25.00
C VAL A 21 4.18 -30.71 -24.06
N LEU A 22 2.88 -30.74 -24.36
CA LEU A 22 1.84 -30.18 -23.50
C LEU A 22 1.86 -30.81 -22.10
N ALA A 23 1.94 -32.14 -22.01
CA ALA A 23 1.95 -32.87 -20.75
C ALA A 23 3.18 -32.52 -19.89
N VAL A 24 4.36 -32.38 -20.52
CA VAL A 24 5.60 -31.98 -19.82
C VAL A 24 5.53 -30.51 -19.37
N CYS A 25 4.95 -29.62 -20.18
CA CYS A 25 4.87 -28.19 -19.86
C CYS A 25 3.72 -27.81 -18.91
N LEU A 26 2.68 -28.65 -18.77
CA LEU A 26 1.48 -28.28 -18.03
C LEU A 26 1.75 -28.06 -16.53
N ALA A 27 2.52 -28.93 -15.90
CA ALA A 27 2.84 -28.81 -14.47
C ALA A 27 3.57 -27.49 -14.13
N PRO A 28 4.72 -27.14 -14.75
CA PRO A 28 5.38 -25.88 -14.46
C PRO A 28 4.55 -24.65 -14.88
N ALA A 29 3.67 -24.77 -15.89
CA ALA A 29 2.77 -23.68 -16.27
C ALA A 29 1.71 -23.38 -15.20
N LEU A 30 1.14 -24.41 -14.57
CA LEU A 30 0.18 -24.23 -13.47
C LEU A 30 0.85 -23.67 -12.21
N GLU A 31 2.07 -24.10 -11.91
CA GLU A 31 2.86 -23.55 -10.82
C GLU A 31 3.15 -22.06 -11.02
N ALA A 32 3.60 -21.68 -12.22
CA ALA A 32 3.84 -20.29 -12.58
C ALA A 32 2.57 -19.45 -12.49
N LEU A 33 1.41 -19.98 -12.91
CA LEU A 33 0.13 -19.29 -12.81
C LEU A 33 -0.28 -19.07 -11.34
N GLY A 34 -0.13 -20.08 -10.49
CA GLY A 34 -0.42 -19.97 -9.06
C GLY A 34 0.48 -18.94 -8.36
N GLN A 35 1.77 -18.92 -8.70
CA GLN A 35 2.72 -17.91 -8.21
C GLN A 35 2.34 -16.50 -8.68
N GLY A 36 2.02 -16.35 -9.97
CA GLY A 36 1.59 -15.07 -10.55
C GLY A 36 0.34 -14.52 -9.85
N GLY A 37 -0.66 -15.36 -9.58
CA GLY A 37 -1.87 -14.96 -8.87
C GLY A 37 -1.59 -14.45 -7.45
N ARG A 38 -0.69 -15.12 -6.71
CA ARG A 38 -0.30 -14.69 -5.35
C ARG A 38 0.44 -13.35 -5.37
N LEU A 39 1.35 -13.16 -6.31
CA LEU A 39 2.07 -11.89 -6.46
C LEU A 39 1.13 -10.75 -6.85
N ALA A 40 0.17 -11.01 -7.74
CA ALA A 40 -0.83 -10.04 -8.14
C ALA A 40 -1.72 -9.62 -6.95
N ALA A 41 -2.14 -10.58 -6.11
CA ALA A 41 -2.90 -10.28 -4.91
C ALA A 41 -2.12 -9.39 -3.92
N LEU A 42 -0.87 -9.74 -3.62
CA LEU A 42 -0.01 -8.93 -2.75
C LEU A 42 0.18 -7.50 -3.28
N ALA A 43 0.43 -7.36 -4.59
CA ALA A 43 0.57 -6.05 -5.22
C ALA A 43 -0.75 -5.24 -5.16
N GLY A 44 -1.89 -5.92 -5.30
CA GLY A 44 -3.22 -5.33 -5.14
C GLY A 44 -3.46 -4.79 -3.73
N ASP A 45 -3.17 -5.59 -2.71
CA ASP A 45 -3.32 -5.20 -1.30
C ASP A 45 -2.42 -4.01 -0.94
N GLU A 46 -1.18 -4.02 -1.42
CA GLU A 46 -0.21 -2.93 -1.20
C GLU A 46 -0.65 -1.63 -1.89
N MET A 47 -1.18 -1.72 -3.11
CA MET A 47 -1.74 -0.57 -3.82
C MET A 47 -2.97 -0.01 -3.10
N ALA A 48 -3.88 -0.87 -2.65
CA ALA A 48 -5.06 -0.47 -1.89
C ALA A 48 -4.67 0.26 -0.59
N ALA A 49 -3.66 -0.25 0.14
CA ALA A 49 -3.16 0.39 1.35
C ALA A 49 -2.55 1.77 1.07
N ARG A 50 -1.78 1.93 -0.03
CA ARG A 50 -1.23 3.24 -0.44
C ARG A 50 -2.30 4.25 -0.80
N LEU A 51 -3.30 3.83 -1.58
CA LEU A 51 -4.43 4.69 -1.93
C LEU A 51 -5.20 5.12 -0.68
N ARG A 52 -5.45 4.18 0.25
CA ARG A 52 -6.09 4.49 1.53
C ARG A 52 -5.28 5.49 2.35
N LEU A 53 -3.96 5.31 2.44
CA LEU A 53 -3.08 6.23 3.15
C LEU A 53 -3.19 7.65 2.60
N GLY A 54 -3.15 7.79 1.27
CA GLY A 54 -3.31 9.08 0.59
C GLY A 54 -4.66 9.72 0.88
N SER A 55 -5.76 9.00 0.66
CA SER A 55 -7.11 9.51 0.93
C SER A 55 -7.32 9.88 2.40
N CYS A 56 -6.77 9.11 3.33
CA CYS A 56 -6.88 9.41 4.76
C CYS A 56 -6.10 10.68 5.14
N MET A 57 -4.91 10.89 4.56
CA MET A 57 -4.16 12.12 4.75
C MET A 57 -4.91 13.32 4.15
N GLU A 58 -5.42 13.21 2.93
CA GLU A 58 -6.21 14.28 2.29
C GLU A 58 -7.46 14.62 3.12
N GLU A 59 -8.20 13.61 3.59
CA GLU A 59 -9.37 13.79 4.43
C GLU A 59 -9.02 14.46 5.78
N THR A 60 -7.89 14.08 6.38
CA THR A 60 -7.43 14.67 7.64
C THR A 60 -7.03 16.13 7.45
N LEU A 61 -6.25 16.43 6.40
CA LEU A 61 -5.78 17.78 6.09
C LEU A 61 -6.89 18.71 5.57
N ALA A 62 -7.99 18.16 5.06
CA ALA A 62 -9.16 18.94 4.69
C ALA A 62 -9.94 19.48 5.91
N ARG A 63 -9.63 19.00 7.13
CA ARG A 63 -10.30 19.48 8.36
C ARG A 63 -9.75 20.84 8.79
N PRO A 64 -10.58 21.69 9.42
CA PRO A 64 -10.11 22.96 9.97
C PRO A 64 -9.03 22.75 11.04
N TYR A 65 -8.08 23.68 11.13
CA TYR A 65 -7.01 23.65 12.14
C TYR A 65 -7.54 23.44 13.56
N SER A 66 -8.60 24.16 13.95
CA SER A 66 -9.21 24.04 15.28
C SER A 66 -9.74 22.63 15.59
N THR A 67 -10.17 21.89 14.56
CA THR A 67 -10.60 20.49 14.70
C THR A 67 -9.41 19.57 14.94
N LEU A 68 -8.30 19.80 14.24
CA LEU A 68 -7.07 19.03 14.42
C LEU A 68 -6.45 19.31 15.79
N ALA A 69 -6.40 20.59 16.20
CA ALA A 69 -5.89 21.01 17.51
C ALA A 69 -6.65 20.35 18.68
N ALA A 70 -7.96 20.17 18.54
CA ALA A 70 -8.78 19.47 19.55
C ALA A 70 -8.49 17.96 19.66
N HIS A 71 -7.79 17.37 18.68
CA HIS A 71 -7.42 15.96 18.64
C HIS A 71 -5.93 15.71 18.90
N VAL A 72 -5.20 16.72 19.41
CA VAL A 72 -3.81 16.55 19.82
C VAL A 72 -3.70 15.50 20.91
N THR A 73 -2.77 14.57 20.72
CA THR A 73 -2.44 13.49 21.65
C THR A 73 -0.95 13.49 21.96
N ALA A 74 -0.55 12.72 22.98
CA ALA A 74 0.85 12.51 23.28
C ALA A 74 1.59 11.88 22.06
N PRO A 75 2.91 12.12 21.91
CA PRO A 75 3.69 11.55 20.82
C PRO A 75 3.51 10.03 20.71
N GLY A 76 3.25 9.56 19.49
CA GLY A 76 3.07 8.14 19.20
C GLY A 76 1.71 7.53 19.60
N VAL A 77 0.78 8.31 20.15
CA VAL A 77 -0.58 7.87 20.46
C VAL A 77 -1.50 8.22 19.30
N ALA A 78 -2.25 7.23 18.79
CA ALA A 78 -3.24 7.47 17.75
C ALA A 78 -4.48 8.16 18.34
N GLY A 79 -4.97 9.20 17.69
CA GLY A 79 -6.09 10.02 18.14
C GLY A 79 -7.45 9.52 17.64
N GLY A 80 -8.50 10.21 18.08
CA GLY A 80 -9.90 9.91 17.73
C GLY A 80 -10.28 10.13 16.26
N LEU A 81 -9.35 10.64 15.44
CA LEU A 81 -9.49 10.74 13.98
C LEU A 81 -9.16 9.43 13.24
N SER A 82 -8.67 8.42 13.97
CA SER A 82 -8.35 7.10 13.42
C SER A 82 -9.62 6.31 13.09
N ASP A 83 -9.49 5.38 12.14
CA ASP A 83 -10.55 4.43 11.81
C ASP A 83 -10.88 3.49 12.98
N ALA A 84 -12.10 2.97 12.95
CA ALA A 84 -12.55 1.89 13.81
C ALA A 84 -11.62 0.65 13.69
N PRO A 85 -11.46 -0.13 14.76
CA PRO A 85 -10.50 -1.24 14.82
C PRO A 85 -10.80 -2.39 13.84
N ASP A 86 -12.01 -2.45 13.28
CA ASP A 86 -12.46 -3.45 12.31
C ASP A 86 -12.29 -3.00 10.85
N ALA A 87 -11.85 -1.76 10.59
CA ALA A 87 -11.58 -1.30 9.24
C ALA A 87 -10.37 -2.03 8.62
N ALA A 88 -10.42 -2.29 7.31
CA ALA A 88 -9.32 -2.89 6.57
C ALA A 88 -9.23 -2.27 5.17
N PRO A 89 -8.09 -1.66 4.77
CA PRO A 89 -6.93 -1.31 5.59
C PRO A 89 -7.24 -0.15 6.56
N ARG A 90 -6.96 -0.36 7.85
CA ARG A 90 -7.25 0.63 8.91
C ARG A 90 -6.29 1.81 8.86
N CYS A 91 -6.83 3.01 8.81
CA CYS A 91 -6.06 4.25 8.95
C CYS A 91 -5.92 4.68 10.42
N LEU A 92 -4.69 4.98 10.84
CA LEU A 92 -4.35 5.55 12.13
C LEU A 92 -3.88 6.99 11.95
N VAL A 93 -4.48 7.91 12.69
CA VAL A 93 -4.16 9.34 12.63
C VAL A 93 -3.55 9.78 13.95
N TYR A 94 -2.39 10.40 13.87
CA TYR A 94 -1.63 10.94 14.98
C TYR A 94 -1.56 12.45 14.80
N VAL A 95 -2.04 13.21 15.78
CA VAL A 95 -1.92 14.67 15.80
C VAL A 95 -1.16 15.04 17.05
N GLN A 96 -0.07 15.79 16.88
CA GLN A 96 0.75 16.26 17.99
C GLN A 96 1.09 17.73 17.79
N ALA A 97 1.25 18.45 18.90
CA ALA A 97 1.86 19.78 18.85
C ALA A 97 3.31 19.63 18.38
N TRP A 98 3.79 20.57 17.57
CA TRP A 98 5.12 20.52 16.99
C TRP A 98 5.95 21.72 17.44
N ASP A 99 7.15 21.44 17.93
CA ASP A 99 8.19 22.46 18.16
C ASP A 99 9.06 22.59 16.91
N GLY A 100 8.88 23.71 16.20
CA GLY A 100 9.67 24.04 15.03
C GLY A 100 10.86 24.94 15.33
N ASP A 101 10.89 25.60 16.50
CA ASP A 101 11.89 26.61 16.83
C ASP A 101 13.04 26.06 17.71
N ASP A 102 12.86 24.88 18.33
CA ASP A 102 13.82 24.19 19.19
C ASP A 102 14.35 25.14 20.28
N ALA A 103 13.48 26.00 20.80
CA ALA A 103 13.86 27.06 21.74
C ALA A 103 14.43 26.50 23.06
N ASP A 104 14.09 25.27 23.43
CA ASP A 104 14.62 24.58 24.60
C ASP A 104 15.89 23.74 24.31
N ALA A 105 16.30 23.64 23.04
CA ALA A 105 17.50 22.98 22.56
C ALA A 105 17.60 21.49 22.94
N ASP A 106 16.46 20.81 23.07
CA ASP A 106 16.42 19.37 23.31
C ASP A 106 16.45 18.54 22.01
N GLY A 107 16.29 19.20 20.86
CA GLY A 107 16.38 18.60 19.54
C GLY A 107 15.23 17.65 19.22
N ASP A 108 14.13 17.72 19.95
CA ASP A 108 12.88 17.02 19.67
C ASP A 108 11.77 17.98 19.23
N GLY A 109 10.79 17.46 18.50
CA GLY A 109 9.68 18.27 17.98
C GLY A 109 8.44 18.24 18.88
N SER A 110 8.59 17.88 20.15
CA SER A 110 7.47 17.53 21.05
C SER A 110 7.48 18.19 22.43
N THR A 111 8.64 18.62 22.92
CA THR A 111 8.79 19.58 24.03
C THR A 111 8.70 21.01 23.46
N GLY A 112 8.50 22.06 24.26
CA GLY A 112 8.54 23.45 23.74
C GLY A 112 7.47 23.92 22.74
N ALA A 113 6.54 23.05 22.31
CA ALA A 113 5.68 23.23 21.13
C ALA A 113 5.14 24.63 20.80
N ASP A 114 5.26 24.99 19.52
CA ASP A 114 4.72 26.22 18.93
C ASP A 114 3.18 26.21 19.01
N PRO A 115 2.55 27.31 19.48
CA PRO A 115 1.11 27.36 19.71
C PRO A 115 0.27 27.21 18.43
N ASP A 116 0.87 27.43 17.27
CA ASP A 116 0.22 27.45 15.96
C ASP A 116 0.74 26.36 15.00
N LEU A 117 1.48 25.36 15.49
CA LEU A 117 2.05 24.32 14.62
C LEU A 117 1.71 22.90 15.09
N LEU A 118 1.11 22.13 14.18
CA LEU A 118 0.73 20.74 14.42
C LEU A 118 1.46 19.82 13.46
N ALA A 119 2.00 18.72 13.96
CA ALA A 119 2.43 17.60 13.15
C ALA A 119 1.30 16.58 13.05
N VAL A 120 0.88 16.32 11.81
CA VAL A 120 -0.12 15.31 11.47
C VAL A 120 0.60 14.15 10.80
N ARG A 121 0.50 12.96 11.39
CA ARG A 121 1.00 11.72 10.80
C ARG A 121 -0.15 10.76 10.60
N VAL A 122 -0.18 10.12 9.44
CA VAL A 122 -1.16 9.09 9.09
C VAL A 122 -0.40 7.80 8.78
N ALA A 123 -0.90 6.66 9.27
CA ALA A 123 -0.31 5.35 9.03
C ALA A 123 -1.38 4.30 8.75
N ILE A 124 -1.02 3.23 8.04
CA ILE A 124 -1.88 2.05 7.89
C ILE A 124 -1.48 1.00 8.93
N ASP A 125 -2.45 0.55 9.72
CA ASP A 125 -2.23 -0.43 10.79
C ASP A 125 -1.57 -1.71 10.27
N ALA A 126 -0.68 -2.30 11.08
CA ALA A 126 0.13 -3.47 10.75
C ALA A 126 0.99 -3.36 9.47
N THR A 127 1.26 -2.15 8.97
CA THR A 127 2.16 -1.93 7.82
C THR A 127 3.20 -0.84 8.12
N PRO A 128 4.32 -0.78 7.39
CA PRO A 128 5.27 0.32 7.50
C PRO A 128 4.82 1.58 6.74
N LEU A 129 3.62 1.59 6.13
CA LEU A 129 3.15 2.71 5.34
C LEU A 129 2.69 3.85 6.26
N ALA A 130 3.39 4.99 6.17
CA ALA A 130 3.02 6.21 6.86
C ALA A 130 3.39 7.44 6.04
N THR A 131 2.69 8.53 6.27
CA THR A 131 2.98 9.85 5.70
C THR A 131 2.74 10.92 6.75
N SER A 132 3.46 12.04 6.67
CA SER A 132 3.43 13.11 7.65
C SER A 132 3.36 14.48 6.98
N SER A 133 2.68 15.41 7.62
CA SER A 133 2.54 16.80 7.18
C SER A 133 2.56 17.72 8.38
N LEU A 134 2.97 18.96 8.17
CA LEU A 134 2.85 20.04 9.14
C LEU A 134 1.62 20.89 8.77
N VAL A 135 0.90 21.35 9.78
CA VAL A 135 -0.30 22.16 9.63
C VAL A 135 -0.20 23.37 10.55
N ALA A 136 -0.42 24.55 9.97
CA ALA A 136 -0.54 25.84 10.64
C ALA A 136 -1.96 26.40 10.39
N PRO A 137 -2.47 27.33 11.21
CA PRO A 137 -3.82 27.89 11.12
C PRO A 137 -4.12 28.63 9.82
#